data_AF-A0A840EPU1-F1
#
_entry.id   AF-A0A840EPU1-F1
#
_cell.length_a   1.000
_cell.length_b   1.000
_cell.length_c   1.000
_cell.angle_alpha   90.00
_cell.angle_beta   90.00
_cell.angle_gamma   90.00
#
_symmetry.space_group_name_H-M   'P 1'
#
loop_
_entity.id
_entity.type
_entity.pdbx_description
1 polymer ?
#
loop_
_entity_poly.entity_id
_entity_poly.type
_entity_poly.pdbx_seq_one_letter_code
_entity_poly.pdbx_strand_id
1 'polypeptide(L)'
;MKYYNLRKVYELIDLDTAYITKMIQVFLKEVPEDLDALNTMVTNQNYELARSSLFKLKPNLELFGVPVTQELEQIEAWVEHKNITVEEEIDHLNKVIKKACIGLKEDFKQH
;
A
#
# COMPACT_ATOMS: atom_id res chain seq x y z
N MET A 1 -3.22 1.04 17.91
CA MET A 1 -2.37 1.76 16.93
C MET A 1 -3.12 1.83 15.61
N LYS A 2 -3.21 3.01 14.99
CA LYS A 2 -3.75 3.15 13.62
C LYS A 2 -2.66 2.68 12.64
N TYR A 3 -3.07 1.97 11.59
CA TYR A 3 -2.17 1.43 10.55
C TYR A 3 -2.01 2.38 9.36
N TYR A 4 -2.38 3.65 9.55
CA TYR A 4 -2.32 4.73 8.56
C TYR A 4 -2.28 6.08 9.29
N ASN A 5 -1.87 7.12 8.57
CA ASN A 5 -1.84 8.50 9.05
C ASN A 5 -2.15 9.47 7.90
N LEU A 6 -3.32 10.10 7.95
CA LEU A 6 -3.81 10.99 6.90
C LEU A 6 -3.23 12.42 6.98
N ARG A 7 -2.18 12.67 7.77
CA ARG A 7 -1.56 14.00 7.87
C ARG A 7 -1.24 14.58 6.48
N LYS A 8 -0.56 13.81 5.62
CA LYS A 8 -0.22 14.27 4.26
C LYS A 8 -1.45 14.50 3.39
N VAL A 9 -2.50 13.69 3.54
CA VAL A 9 -3.78 13.88 2.85
C VAL A 9 -4.44 15.20 3.26
N TYR A 10 -4.41 15.53 4.56
CA TYR A 10 -4.97 16.78 5.09
C TYR A 10 -4.09 18.02 4.83
N GLU A 11 -2.78 17.86 4.68
CA GLU A 11 -1.83 18.92 4.32
C GLU A 11 -2.02 19.44 2.90
N LEU A 12 -2.74 18.71 2.05
CA LEU A 12 -3.21 19.17 0.75
C LEU A 12 -4.40 20.13 0.90
N ILE A 13 -4.30 21.12 1.79
CA ILE A 13 -5.35 21.97 2.40
C ILE A 13 -6.35 22.61 1.40
N ASP A 14 -6.03 22.62 0.10
CA ASP A 14 -6.93 22.99 -0.99
C ASP A 14 -8.01 21.94 -1.32
N LEU A 15 -7.92 20.72 -0.78
CA LEU A 15 -8.85 19.62 -1.04
C LEU A 15 -9.99 19.61 -0.03
N ASP A 16 -11.22 19.80 -0.51
CA ASP A 16 -12.41 19.69 0.32
C ASP A 16 -12.65 18.25 0.84
N THR A 17 -13.56 18.11 1.79
CA THR A 17 -13.92 16.82 2.38
C THR A 17 -14.45 15.79 1.37
N ALA A 18 -15.07 16.23 0.27
CA ALA A 18 -15.54 15.33 -0.78
C ALA A 18 -14.37 14.78 -1.60
N TYR A 19 -13.34 15.59 -1.85
CA TYR A 19 -12.12 15.12 -2.50
C TYR A 19 -11.36 14.12 -1.64
N ILE A 20 -11.20 14.39 -0.34
CA ILE A 20 -10.57 13.45 0.60
C ILE A 20 -11.33 12.10 0.61
N THR A 21 -12.67 12.16 0.62
CA THR A 21 -13.51 10.95 0.56
C THR A 21 -13.24 10.17 -0.73
N LYS A 22 -13.14 10.86 -1.87
CA LYS A 22 -12.82 10.22 -3.16
C LYS A 22 -11.43 9.59 -3.17
N MET A 23 -10.42 10.24 -2.60
CA MET A 23 -9.08 9.67 -2.47
C MET A 23 -9.11 8.39 -1.63
N ILE A 24 -9.83 8.39 -0.51
CA ILE A 24 -9.98 7.21 0.34
C ILE A 24 -10.66 6.07 -0.43
N GLN A 25 -11.70 6.36 -1.20
CA GLN A 25 -12.37 5.36 -2.04
C GLN A 25 -11.43 4.76 -3.09
N VAL A 26 -10.63 5.59 -3.77
CA VAL A 26 -9.64 5.13 -4.74
C VAL A 26 -8.60 4.25 -4.05
N PHE A 27 -8.05 4.70 -2.91
CA PHE A 27 -7.09 3.92 -2.13
C PHE A 27 -7.66 2.56 -1.71
N LEU A 28 -8.89 2.54 -1.18
CA LEU A 28 -9.57 1.32 -0.74
C LEU A 28 -9.89 0.33 -1.86
N LYS A 29 -9.85 0.79 -3.12
CA LYS A 29 -10.06 -0.04 -4.30
C LYS A 29 -8.72 -0.50 -4.90
N GLU A 30 -7.85 0.45 -5.24
CA GLU A 30 -6.65 0.17 -6.03
C GLU A 30 -5.55 -0.50 -5.21
N VAL A 31 -5.35 -0.10 -3.96
CA VAL A 31 -4.25 -0.66 -3.13
C VAL A 31 -4.44 -2.15 -2.85
N PRO A 32 -5.65 -2.65 -2.51
CA PRO A 32 -5.87 -4.09 -2.41
C PRO A 32 -5.64 -4.84 -3.74
N GLU A 33 -6.09 -4.29 -4.87
CA GLU A 33 -5.91 -4.90 -6.19
C GLU A 33 -4.41 -5.00 -6.58
N ASP A 34 -3.65 -3.92 -6.37
CA ASP A 34 -2.20 -3.90 -6.64
C ASP A 34 -1.42 -4.80 -5.66
N LEU A 35 -1.87 -4.94 -4.41
CA LEU A 35 -1.28 -5.85 -3.43
C LEU A 35 -1.50 -7.33 -3.81
N ASP A 36 -2.71 -7.70 -4.23
CA ASP A 36 -2.99 -9.06 -4.73
C ASP A 36 -2.18 -9.40 -5.97
N ALA A 37 -1.99 -8.42 -6.86
CA ALA A 37 -1.12 -8.53 -8.02
C ALA A 37 0.34 -8.76 -7.58
N LEU A 38 0.85 -7.99 -6.62
CA LEU A 38 2.20 -8.16 -6.08
C LEU A 38 2.39 -9.54 -5.44
N ASN A 39 1.43 -10.03 -4.65
CA ASN A 39 1.47 -11.37 -4.06
C ASN A 39 1.62 -12.47 -5.13
N THR A 40 0.88 -12.35 -6.23
CA THR A 40 0.95 -13.27 -7.37
C THR A 40 2.33 -13.20 -8.04
N MET A 41 2.90 -12.01 -8.16
CA MET A 41 4.21 -11.81 -8.80
C MET A 41 5.35 -12.35 -7.94
N VAL A 42 5.28 -12.20 -6.62
CA VAL A 42 6.26 -12.80 -5.70
C VAL A 42 6.21 -14.33 -5.77
N THR A 43 5.00 -14.90 -5.73
CA THR A 43 4.79 -16.36 -5.86
C THR A 43 5.38 -16.91 -7.17
N ASN A 44 5.21 -16.18 -8.27
CA ASN A 44 5.68 -16.59 -9.59
C ASN A 44 7.10 -16.07 -9.93
N GLN A 45 7.77 -15.40 -9.00
CA GLN A 45 9.07 -14.74 -9.21
C GLN A 45 9.10 -13.81 -10.45
N ASN A 46 8.00 -13.12 -10.72
CA ASN A 46 7.90 -12.16 -11.83
C ASN A 46 8.38 -10.77 -11.40
N TYR A 47 9.70 -10.58 -11.42
CA TYR A 47 10.36 -9.36 -10.94
C TYR A 47 9.97 -8.09 -11.72
N GLU A 48 9.75 -8.19 -13.03
CA GLU A 48 9.40 -7.03 -13.86
C GLU A 48 8.03 -6.47 -13.48
N LEU A 49 7.03 -7.36 -13.38
CA LEU A 49 5.70 -6.94 -12.97
C LEU A 49 5.66 -6.53 -11.50
N ALA A 50 6.39 -7.22 -10.62
CA ALA A 50 6.48 -6.84 -9.21
C ALA A 50 6.99 -5.40 -9.04
N ARG A 51 8.01 -5.02 -9.83
CA ARG A 51 8.52 -3.64 -9.87
C ARG A 51 7.42 -2.64 -10.23
N SER A 52 6.63 -2.95 -11.24
CA SER A 52 5.52 -2.09 -11.68
C SER A 52 4.47 -1.92 -10.58
N SER A 53 4.10 -3.00 -9.87
CA SER A 53 3.18 -2.93 -8.74
C SER A 53 3.75 -2.10 -7.58
N LEU A 54 5.05 -2.24 -7.26
CA LEU A 54 5.69 -1.43 -6.22
C LEU A 54 5.63 0.07 -6.53
N PHE A 55 5.89 0.47 -7.78
CA PHE A 55 5.80 1.88 -8.21
C PHE A 55 4.39 2.48 -8.06
N LYS A 56 3.34 1.66 -8.11
CA LYS A 56 1.95 2.12 -7.88
C LYS A 56 1.61 2.17 -6.39
N LEU A 57 2.02 1.15 -5.63
CA LEU A 57 1.71 1.03 -4.21
C LEU A 57 2.42 2.10 -3.37
N LYS A 58 3.72 2.30 -3.60
CA LYS A 58 4.58 3.17 -2.78
C LYS A 58 4.02 4.59 -2.59
N PRO A 59 3.67 5.35 -3.65
CA PRO A 59 3.13 6.70 -3.47
C PRO A 59 1.77 6.70 -2.73
N ASN A 60 0.91 5.71 -2.96
CA ASN A 60 -0.38 5.59 -2.25
C ASN A 60 -0.18 5.33 -0.76
N LEU A 61 0.68 4.37 -0.41
CA LEU A 61 0.98 4.00 0.97
C LEU A 61 1.68 5.14 1.72
N GLU A 62 2.60 5.84 1.06
CA GLU A 62 3.27 7.02 1.63
C GLU A 62 2.31 8.19 1.88
N LEU A 63 1.38 8.44 0.95
CA LEU A 63 0.39 9.51 1.06
C LEU A 63 -0.59 9.24 2.20
N PHE A 64 -1.01 7.98 2.36
CA PHE A 64 -1.90 7.55 3.44
C PHE A 64 -1.17 7.25 4.76
N GLY A 65 0.15 7.42 4.80
CA GLY A 65 0.97 7.23 5.99
C GLY A 65 0.91 5.80 6.54
N VAL A 66 0.85 4.80 5.66
CA VAL A 66 0.89 3.38 6.02
C VAL A 66 2.34 3.01 6.38
N PRO A 67 2.61 2.46 7.57
CA PRO A 67 3.98 2.28 8.06
C PRO A 67 4.61 0.97 7.53
N VAL A 68 4.92 0.93 6.23
CA VAL A 68 5.49 -0.26 5.54
C VAL A 68 6.73 0.04 4.70
N THR A 69 7.45 1.11 5.03
CA THR A 69 8.60 1.57 4.25
C THR A 69 9.70 0.50 4.16
N GLN A 70 9.96 -0.20 5.26
CA GLN A 70 11.01 -1.22 5.31
C GLN A 70 10.67 -2.42 4.41
N GLU A 71 9.43 -2.89 4.42
CA GLU A 71 8.96 -4.00 3.62
C GLU A 71 9.06 -3.65 2.13
N LEU A 72 8.65 -2.44 1.75
CA LEU A 72 8.76 -1.97 0.37
C LEU A 72 10.23 -1.92 -0.10
N GLU A 73 11.15 -1.45 0.75
CA GLU A 73 12.59 -1.43 0.43
C GLU A 73 13.17 -2.83 0.23
N GLN A 74 12.78 -3.80 1.06
CA GLN A 74 13.24 -5.19 0.91
C GLN A 74 12.67 -5.85 -0.36
N ILE A 75 11.40 -5.62 -0.67
CA ILE A 75 10.79 -6.15 -1.90
C ILE A 75 11.41 -5.48 -3.14
N GLU A 76 11.75 -4.19 -3.08
CA GLU A 76 12.53 -3.51 -4.13
C GLU A 76 13.92 -4.14 -4.29
N ALA A 77 14.65 -4.37 -3.20
CA ALA A 77 15.95 -5.04 -3.23
C ALA A 77 15.85 -6.47 -3.81
N TRP A 78 14.76 -7.18 -3.53
CA TRP A 78 14.48 -8.50 -4.09
C TRP A 78 14.29 -8.47 -5.61
N VAL A 79 13.55 -7.48 -6.11
CA VAL A 79 13.40 -7.25 -7.56
C VAL A 79 14.74 -6.99 -8.23
N GLU A 80 15.65 -6.28 -7.56
CA GLU A 80 16.95 -5.86 -8.11
C GLU A 80 18.02 -6.96 -8.06
N HIS A 81 18.17 -7.61 -6.91
CA HIS A 81 19.28 -8.52 -6.66
C HIS A 81 18.93 -10.00 -6.86
N LYS A 82 17.63 -10.37 -6.77
CA LYS A 82 17.09 -11.72 -7.02
C LYS A 82 17.74 -12.86 -6.23
N ASN A 83 18.49 -12.54 -5.18
CA ASN A 83 19.24 -13.47 -4.35
C ASN A 83 18.79 -13.49 -2.88
N ILE A 84 17.75 -12.73 -2.55
CA ILE A 84 17.10 -12.71 -1.25
C ILE A 84 15.69 -13.29 -1.37
N THR A 85 15.06 -13.52 -0.22
CA THR A 85 13.69 -14.01 -0.09
C THR A 85 12.89 -12.93 0.66
N VAL A 86 11.58 -12.79 0.37
CA VAL A 86 10.76 -11.67 0.88
C VAL A 86 9.38 -12.09 1.39
N GLU A 87 9.21 -13.37 1.72
CA GLU A 87 7.93 -13.94 2.15
C GLU A 87 7.45 -13.30 3.46
N GLU A 88 8.36 -13.08 4.42
CA GLU A 88 8.03 -12.44 5.70
C GLU A 88 7.61 -10.97 5.52
N GLU A 89 8.32 -10.24 4.64
CA GLU A 89 8.03 -8.86 4.31
C GLU A 89 6.69 -8.72 3.59
N ILE A 90 6.38 -9.64 2.66
CA ILE A 90 5.10 -9.69 1.97
C ILE A 90 3.96 -10.02 2.94
N ASP A 91 4.14 -10.99 3.83
CA ASP A 91 3.14 -11.32 4.85
C ASP A 91 2.87 -10.14 5.80
N HIS A 92 3.93 -9.43 6.21
CA HIS A 92 3.79 -8.25 7.05
C HIS A 92 3.11 -7.10 6.29
N LEU A 93 3.52 -6.83 5.05
CA LEU A 93 2.92 -5.84 4.16
C LEU A 93 1.41 -6.09 4.00
N ASN A 94 1.01 -7.32 3.69
CA ASN A 94 -0.39 -7.74 3.59
C ASN A 94 -1.18 -7.44 4.87
N LYS A 95 -0.62 -7.80 6.02
CA LYS A 95 -1.26 -7.60 7.32
C LYS A 95 -1.45 -6.11 7.63
N VAL A 96 -0.46 -5.27 7.36
CA VAL A 96 -0.53 -3.83 7.65
C VAL A 96 -1.51 -3.13 6.72
N ILE A 97 -1.42 -3.37 5.41
CA ILE A 97 -2.33 -2.78 4.42
C ILE A 97 -3.77 -3.19 4.68
N LYS A 98 -4.04 -4.48 4.95
CA LYS A 98 -5.39 -4.95 5.28
C LYS A 98 -5.98 -4.23 6.49
N LYS A 99 -5.18 -4.05 7.55
CA LYS A 99 -5.61 -3.31 8.74
C LYS A 99 -5.81 -1.82 8.47
N ALA A 100 -5.00 -1.22 7.60
CA ALA A 100 -5.18 0.15 7.16
C ALA A 100 -6.52 0.32 6.42
N CYS A 101 -6.81 -0.56 5.46
CA CYS A 101 -8.07 -0.56 4.72
C CYS A 101 -9.30 -0.74 5.64
N ILE A 102 -9.24 -1.67 6.59
CA ILE A 102 -10.32 -1.86 7.58
C ILE A 102 -10.54 -0.57 8.38
N GLY A 103 -9.48 0.00 8.95
CA GLY A 103 -9.61 1.21 9.76
C GLY A 103 -10.05 2.44 8.96
N LEU A 104 -9.70 2.54 7.68
CA LEU A 104 -10.19 3.61 6.79
C LEU A 104 -11.68 3.43 6.48
N LYS A 105 -12.13 2.19 6.23
CA LYS A 105 -13.56 1.89 6.01
C LYS A 105 -14.40 2.26 7.22
N GLU A 106 -13.95 1.88 8.41
CA GLU A 106 -14.62 2.17 9.68
C GLU A 106 -14.65 3.68 9.98
N ASP A 107 -13.51 4.38 9.90
CA ASP A 107 -13.42 5.80 10.26
C ASP A 107 -14.19 6.71 9.28
N PHE A 108 -14.31 6.32 8.01
CA PHE A 108 -14.97 7.12 6.96
C PHE A 108 -16.29 6.55 6.46
N LYS A 109 -16.85 5.54 7.15
CA LYS A 109 -18.12 4.87 6.81
C LYS A 109 -18.21 4.46 5.34
N GLN A 110 -17.11 3.93 4.81
CA GLN A 110 -17.07 3.39 3.44
C GLN A 110 -17.56 1.93 3.48
N HIS A 111 -18.45 1.57 2.57
CA HIS A 111 -19.01 0.22 2.44
C HIS A 111 -18.24 -0.60 1.39
#